data_AF-A0A5M1K3R1-F1
#
_entry.id   AF-A0A5M1K3R1-F1
#
_cell.length_a   1.000
_cell.length_b   1.000
_cell.length_c   1.000
_cell.angle_alpha   90.00
_cell.angle_beta   90.00
_cell.angle_gamma   90.00
#
_symmetry.space_group_name_H-M   'P 1'
#
loop_
_entity.id
_entity.type
_entity.pdbx_description
1 polymer ?
#
loop_
_entity_poly.entity_id
_entity_poly.type
_entity_poly.pdbx_seq_one_letter_code
_entity_poly.pdbx_strand_id
1 'polypeptide(L)'
;MTEERSAKITLGGDEYELILTTKATKEIASHYGGLENLGEKLLKSENFELALDEIIWLITLLANQSIKIHNLKNKDDKKDELTTEYVELLTSPLELAEYKSAITEAMFKGTARNIESEIEIKNKAGE
;
A
#
# COMPACT_ATOMS: atom_id res chain seq x y z
N MET A 1 7.70 -12.72 -7.91
CA MET A 1 7.04 -11.73 -8.82
C MET A 1 6.24 -10.66 -8.07
N THR A 2 5.95 -10.79 -6.76
CA THR A 2 5.30 -9.72 -5.96
C THR A 2 6.28 -8.76 -5.28
N GLU A 3 7.52 -9.19 -5.03
CA GLU A 3 8.52 -8.38 -4.31
C GLU A 3 8.79 -7.02 -4.97
N GLU A 4 8.81 -6.95 -6.30
CA GLU A 4 8.98 -5.69 -7.05
C GLU A 4 7.82 -4.69 -6.88
N ARG A 5 6.65 -5.15 -6.42
CA ARG A 5 5.43 -4.35 -6.28
C ARG A 5 5.07 -4.04 -4.82
N SER A 6 5.96 -4.38 -3.88
CA SER A 6 5.71 -4.28 -2.45
C SER A 6 6.72 -3.39 -1.75
N ALA A 7 6.32 -2.80 -0.64
CA ALA A 7 7.22 -2.28 0.38
C ALA A 7 7.16 -3.17 1.61
N LYS A 8 8.20 -3.16 2.45
CA LYS A 8 8.28 -3.98 3.65
C LYS A 8 8.27 -3.10 4.88
N ILE A 9 7.59 -3.56 5.92
CA ILE A 9 7.60 -2.94 7.25
C ILE A 9 7.80 -4.02 8.30
N THR A 10 8.25 -3.60 9.49
CA THR A 10 8.27 -4.45 10.68
C THR A 10 7.18 -3.99 11.64
N LEU A 11 6.37 -4.92 12.13
CA LEU A 11 5.35 -4.69 13.15
C LEU A 11 5.49 -5.75 14.24
N GLY A 12 5.72 -5.34 15.49
CA GLY A 12 5.84 -6.29 16.61
C GLY A 12 6.98 -7.30 16.48
N GLY A 13 7.97 -7.04 15.62
CA GLY A 13 9.09 -7.95 15.31
C GLY A 13 8.86 -8.88 14.11
N ASP A 14 7.66 -8.88 13.53
CA ASP A 14 7.34 -9.63 12.30
C ASP A 14 7.38 -8.72 11.06
N GLU A 15 7.80 -9.30 9.93
CA GLU A 15 7.91 -8.60 8.65
C GLU A 15 6.62 -8.72 7.83
N TYR A 16 6.09 -7.59 7.35
CA TYR A 16 4.88 -7.54 6.53
C TYR A 16 5.13 -6.84 5.20
N GLU A 17 4.53 -7.38 4.13
CA GLU A 17 4.53 -6.77 2.80
C GLU A 17 3.31 -5.86 2.61
N LEU A 18 3.55 -4.58 2.36
CA LEU A 18 2.57 -3.60 1.93
C LEU A 18 2.39 -3.67 0.41
N ILE A 19 1.19 -3.99 -0.05
CA ILE A 19 0.88 -4.13 -1.49
C ILE A 19 -0.33 -3.30 -1.85
N LEU A 20 -0.18 -2.38 -2.81
CA LEU A 20 -1.31 -1.68 -3.40
C LEU A 20 -1.96 -2.57 -4.49
N THR A 21 -3.03 -3.26 -4.12
CA THR A 21 -3.86 -4.02 -5.07
C THR A 21 -5.01 -3.16 -5.61
N THR A 22 -5.64 -3.59 -6.71
CA THR A 22 -6.86 -2.94 -7.20
C THR A 22 -7.99 -2.89 -6.16
N LYS A 23 -8.05 -3.85 -5.23
CA LYS A 23 -9.02 -3.83 -4.12
C LYS A 23 -8.69 -2.69 -3.14
N ALA A 24 -7.43 -2.59 -2.71
CA ALA A 24 -6.97 -1.50 -1.85
C ALA A 24 -7.14 -0.14 -2.54
N THR A 25 -6.84 -0.02 -3.84
CA THR A 25 -7.04 1.22 -4.61
C THR A 25 -8.50 1.70 -4.56
N LYS A 26 -9.48 0.79 -4.67
CA LYS A 26 -10.90 1.14 -4.59
C LYS A 26 -11.31 1.60 -3.20
N GLU A 27 -10.82 0.94 -2.15
CA GLU A 27 -11.08 1.35 -0.76
C GLU A 27 -10.46 2.71 -0.47
N ILE A 28 -9.20 2.93 -0.85
CA ILE A 28 -8.51 4.23 -0.74
C ILE A 28 -9.27 5.32 -1.51
N ALA A 29 -9.64 5.07 -2.77
CA ALA A 29 -10.38 6.05 -3.56
C ALA A 29 -11.74 6.39 -2.94
N SER A 30 -12.43 5.42 -2.34
CA SER A 30 -13.70 5.66 -1.66
C SER A 30 -13.52 6.45 -0.36
N HIS A 31 -12.43 6.21 0.36
CA HIS A 31 -12.13 6.88 1.64
C HIS A 31 -11.63 8.32 1.44
N TYR A 32 -10.74 8.53 0.46
CA TYR A 32 -10.09 9.82 0.22
C TYR A 32 -10.70 10.64 -0.92
N GLY A 33 -11.71 10.11 -1.62
CA GLY A 33 -12.26 10.74 -2.83
C GLY A 33 -11.33 10.66 -4.06
N GLY A 34 -10.33 9.78 -4.03
CA GLY A 34 -9.35 9.60 -5.09
C GLY A 34 -7.96 9.27 -4.55
N LEU A 35 -7.14 8.58 -5.36
CA LEU A 35 -5.76 8.22 -4.96
C LEU A 35 -4.84 9.45 -4.90
N GLU A 36 -5.09 10.45 -5.75
CA GLU A 36 -4.38 11.74 -5.75
C GLU A 36 -4.54 12.51 -4.43
N ASN A 37 -5.74 12.46 -3.84
CA ASN A 37 -6.03 13.12 -2.55
C ASN A 37 -5.26 12.48 -1.40
N LEU A 38 -5.02 11.16 -1.45
CA LEU A 38 -4.15 10.48 -0.50
C LEU A 38 -2.71 10.95 -0.65
N GLY A 39 -2.19 11.03 -1.88
CA GLY A 39 -0.84 11.53 -2.13
C GLY A 39 -0.65 12.95 -1.59
N GLU A 40 -1.61 13.83 -1.81
CA GLU A 40 -1.58 15.19 -1.28
C GLU A 40 -1.59 15.22 0.26
N LYS A 41 -2.45 14.41 0.90
CA LYS A 41 -2.50 14.29 2.37
C LYS A 41 -1.19 13.78 2.94
N LEU A 42 -0.61 12.73 2.36
CA LEU A 42 0.67 12.20 2.80
C LEU A 42 1.76 13.28 2.69
N LEU A 43 1.78 14.11 1.63
CA LEU A 43 2.78 15.17 1.49
C LEU A 43 2.57 16.35 2.46
N LYS A 44 1.32 16.74 2.73
CA LYS A 44 0.96 17.94 3.50
C LYS A 44 0.69 17.74 4.99
N SER A 45 0.69 16.51 5.52
CA SER A 45 0.37 16.26 6.93
C SER A 45 1.39 16.86 7.89
N GLU A 46 1.14 18.12 8.29
CA GLU A 46 1.78 18.83 9.40
C GLU A 46 1.08 18.52 10.75
N ASN A 47 -0.13 17.97 10.70
CA ASN A 47 -0.95 17.66 11.88
C ASN A 47 -0.80 16.19 12.27
N PHE A 48 0.13 15.93 13.19
CA PHE A 48 0.62 14.59 13.55
C PHE A 48 -0.48 13.66 14.08
N GLU A 49 -1.34 14.16 14.97
CA GLU A 49 -2.36 13.34 15.65
C GLU A 49 -3.41 12.79 14.66
N LEU A 50 -3.91 13.63 13.74
CA LEU A 50 -4.86 13.20 12.71
C LEU A 50 -4.21 12.30 11.64
N ALA A 51 -2.88 12.34 11.51
CA ALA A 51 -2.16 11.49 10.59
C ALA A 51 -1.93 10.08 11.13
N LEU A 52 -1.99 9.87 12.47
CA LEU A 52 -1.75 8.56 13.07
C LEU A 52 -2.82 7.56 12.65
N ASP A 53 -4.09 7.83 12.90
CA ASP A 53 -5.21 6.94 12.54
C ASP A 53 -5.18 6.55 11.05
N GLU A 54 -4.90 7.53 10.20
CA GLU A 54 -4.82 7.35 8.75
C GLU A 54 -3.65 6.45 8.35
N ILE A 55 -2.48 6.62 8.98
CA ILE A 55 -1.32 5.77 8.74
C ILE A 55 -1.57 4.35 9.25
N ILE A 56 -2.15 4.18 10.44
CA ILE A 56 -2.53 2.87 10.98
C ILE A 56 -3.50 2.16 10.04
N TRP A 57 -4.51 2.88 9.56
CA TRP A 57 -5.48 2.34 8.60
C TRP A 57 -4.81 1.93 7.28
N LEU A 58 -3.94 2.77 6.72
CA LEU A 58 -3.22 2.49 5.48
C LEU A 58 -2.29 1.28 5.62
N ILE A 59 -1.52 1.19 6.71
CA ILE A 59 -0.67 0.03 7.01
C ILE A 59 -1.53 -1.24 7.05
N THR A 60 -2.60 -1.22 7.85
CA THR A 60 -3.51 -2.36 8.03
C THR A 60 -4.08 -2.80 6.69
N LEU A 61 -4.58 -1.86 5.89
CA LEU A 61 -5.18 -2.14 4.58
C LEU A 61 -4.17 -2.78 3.62
N LEU A 62 -2.99 -2.17 3.48
CA LEU A 62 -1.96 -2.59 2.52
C LEU A 62 -1.30 -3.90 2.93
N ALA A 63 -0.99 -4.09 4.21
CA ALA A 63 -0.45 -5.34 4.74
C ALA A 63 -1.44 -6.49 4.58
N ASN A 64 -2.73 -6.25 4.86
CA ASN A 64 -3.76 -7.27 4.67
C ASN A 64 -3.93 -7.72 3.22
N GLN A 65 -3.48 -6.94 2.23
CA GLN A 65 -3.52 -7.41 0.84
C GLN A 65 -2.58 -8.60 0.62
N SER A 66 -1.38 -8.58 1.18
CA SER A 66 -0.43 -9.70 1.04
C SER A 66 -0.97 -10.95 1.75
N ILE A 67 -1.54 -10.78 2.95
CA ILE A 67 -2.21 -11.85 3.72
C ILE A 67 -3.39 -12.44 2.93
N LYS A 68 -4.27 -11.60 2.37
CA LYS A 68 -5.41 -12.07 1.55
C LYS A 68 -4.93 -12.82 0.32
N ILE A 69 -3.87 -12.35 -0.35
CA ILE A 69 -3.27 -13.06 -1.50
C ILE A 69 -2.72 -14.43 -1.08
N HIS A 70 -2.02 -14.52 0.06
CA HIS A 70 -1.55 -15.78 0.62
C HIS A 70 -2.72 -16.73 0.88
N ASN A 71 -3.74 -16.27 1.60
CA ASN A 71 -4.91 -17.07 1.98
C ASN A 71 -5.72 -17.59 0.78
N LEU A 72 -5.73 -16.84 -0.33
CA LEU A 72 -6.36 -17.30 -1.58
C LEU A 72 -5.59 -18.44 -2.25
N LYS A 73 -4.25 -18.45 -2.12
CA LYS A 73 -3.37 -19.46 -2.71
C LYS A 73 -3.19 -20.67 -1.80
N ASN A 74 -3.25 -20.48 -0.49
CA ASN A 74 -2.97 -21.49 0.53
C ASN A 74 -4.21 -21.70 1.42
N LYS A 75 -5.09 -22.62 1.01
CA LYS A 75 -6.37 -22.83 1.69
C LYS A 75 -6.25 -23.48 3.06
N ASP A 76 -5.22 -24.33 3.24
CA ASP A 76 -4.97 -25.11 4.45
C ASP A 76 -3.99 -24.44 5.43
N ASP A 77 -3.34 -23.34 5.01
CA ASP A 77 -2.39 -22.56 5.80
C ASP A 77 -2.79 -21.07 5.75
N LYS A 78 -3.91 -20.75 6.39
CA LYS A 78 -4.42 -19.37 6.43
C LYS A 78 -3.74 -18.59 7.55
N LYS A 79 -3.43 -17.35 7.23
CA LYS A 79 -2.95 -16.34 8.18
C LYS A 79 -4.11 -15.44 8.58
N ASP A 80 -4.14 -15.03 9.85
CA ASP A 80 -5.10 -14.03 10.32
C ASP A 80 -4.79 -12.66 9.72
N GLU A 81 -5.85 -11.91 9.44
CA GLU A 81 -5.74 -10.53 9.00
C GLU A 81 -5.47 -9.61 10.19
N LEU A 82 -4.68 -8.56 9.95
CA LEU A 82 -4.40 -7.52 10.92
C LEU A 82 -5.65 -6.66 11.15
N THR A 83 -5.85 -6.23 12.40
CA THR A 83 -6.84 -5.21 12.76
C THR A 83 -6.12 -3.88 13.01
N THR A 84 -6.84 -2.77 12.88
CA THR A 84 -6.28 -1.45 13.19
C THR A 84 -5.84 -1.35 14.65
N GLU A 85 -6.62 -1.91 15.57
CA GLU A 85 -6.26 -1.99 17.01
C GLU A 85 -4.94 -2.76 17.21
N TYR A 86 -4.76 -3.89 16.53
CA TYR A 86 -3.52 -4.67 16.64
C TYR A 86 -2.32 -3.91 16.08
N VAL A 87 -2.48 -3.25 14.92
CA VAL A 87 -1.41 -2.44 14.34
C VAL A 87 -1.09 -1.25 15.24
N GLU A 88 -2.10 -0.52 15.73
CA GLU A 88 -1.93 0.63 16.62
C GLU A 88 -1.11 0.26 17.86
N LEU A 89 -1.44 -0.85 18.53
CA LEU A 89 -0.72 -1.34 19.71
C LEU A 89 0.73 -1.74 19.43
N LEU A 90 1.07 -2.10 18.19
CA LEU A 90 2.40 -2.54 17.77
C LEU A 90 3.25 -1.46 17.12
N THR A 91 2.72 -0.24 16.99
CA THR A 91 3.43 0.89 16.39
C THR A 91 3.84 1.92 17.44
N SER A 92 4.96 2.59 17.21
CA SER A 92 5.41 3.74 17.99
C SER A 92 5.35 5.04 17.19
N PRO A 93 5.04 6.20 17.81
CA PRO A 93 5.16 7.51 17.16
C PRO A 93 6.53 7.78 16.52
N LEU A 94 7.59 7.13 17.01
CA LEU A 94 8.95 7.26 16.48
C LEU A 94 9.12 6.63 15.09
N GLU A 95 8.28 5.66 14.74
CA GLU A 95 8.36 4.88 13.49
C GLU A 95 7.50 5.50 12.37
N LEU A 96 6.75 6.56 12.66
CA LEU A 96 5.77 7.13 11.74
C LEU A 96 6.37 7.54 10.39
N ALA A 97 7.57 8.12 10.41
CA ALA A 97 8.28 8.52 9.20
C ALA A 97 8.65 7.32 8.31
N GLU A 98 9.01 6.19 8.92
CA GLU A 98 9.32 4.95 8.20
C GLU A 98 8.05 4.36 7.58
N TYR A 99 6.97 4.27 8.35
CA TYR A 99 5.70 3.76 7.83
C TYR A 99 5.15 4.62 6.69
N LYS A 100 5.22 5.94 6.82
CA LYS A 100 4.84 6.87 5.74
C LYS A 100 5.68 6.66 4.49
N SER A 101 6.98 6.41 4.65
CA SER A 101 7.90 6.12 3.54
C SER A 101 7.51 4.80 2.86
N ALA A 102 7.26 3.75 3.65
CA ALA A 102 6.86 2.44 3.14
C ALA A 102 5.49 2.47 2.44
N ILE A 103 4.50 3.20 2.98
CA ILE A 103 3.21 3.40 2.31
C ILE A 103 3.41 4.10 0.96
N THR A 104 4.19 5.17 0.95
CA THR A 104 4.48 5.93 -0.29
C THR A 104 5.19 5.05 -1.32
N GLU A 105 6.15 4.23 -0.88
CA GLU A 105 6.85 3.27 -1.72
C GLU A 105 5.89 2.20 -2.29
N ALA A 106 5.02 1.62 -1.45
CA ALA A 106 4.03 0.64 -1.89
C ALA A 106 3.04 1.23 -2.90
N MET A 107 2.62 2.48 -2.68
CA MET A 107 1.79 3.21 -3.64
C MET A 107 2.52 3.47 -4.95
N PHE A 108 3.76 3.93 -4.90
CA PHE A 108 4.58 4.17 -6.09
C PHE A 108 4.77 2.88 -6.87
N LYS A 109 5.22 1.79 -6.22
CA LYS A 109 5.42 0.49 -6.86
C LYS A 109 4.14 -0.14 -7.40
N GLY A 110 3.00 0.05 -6.73
CA GLY A 110 1.72 -0.50 -7.16
C GLY A 110 1.05 0.29 -8.29
N THR A 111 1.37 1.58 -8.43
CA THR A 111 0.95 2.42 -9.56
C THR A 111 1.96 2.39 -10.72
N ALA A 112 3.21 2.05 -10.44
CA ALA A 112 4.26 1.84 -11.43
C ALA A 112 4.07 0.52 -12.19
N ARG A 113 3.16 0.51 -13.18
CA ARG A 113 3.34 -0.18 -14.49
C ARG A 113 2.17 0.12 -15.45
N ASN A 114 2.35 1.18 -16.25
CA ASN A 114 1.85 1.31 -17.64
C ASN A 114 2.58 2.42 -18.45
N ILE A 115 3.86 2.76 -18.17
CA ILE A 115 4.64 3.73 -18.97
C ILE A 115 5.64 3.05 -19.93
N GLU A 116 5.83 1.73 -19.87
CA GLU A 116 6.57 0.94 -20.88
C GLU A 116 5.63 0.19 -21.84
N SER A 117 4.43 0.72 -22.10
CA SER A 117 3.51 0.14 -23.08
C SER A 117 2.84 1.24 -23.91
N GLU A 118 3.62 2.18 -24.46
CA GLU A 118 3.20 2.99 -25.63
C GLU A 118 4.34 3.86 -26.24
N ILE A 119 5.55 3.31 -26.48
CA ILE A 119 6.44 3.89 -27.51
C ILE A 119 7.11 2.75 -28.26
N GLU A 120 6.41 2.24 -29.28
CA GLU A 120 6.83 1.41 -30.43
C GLU A 120 5.55 0.62 -30.80
N ILE A 121 4.70 1.07 -31.71
CA ILE A 121 4.90 1.02 -33.15
C ILE A 121 4.14 2.21 -33.78
N LYS A 122 4.89 3.22 -34.22
CA LYS A 122 4.33 4.23 -35.12
C LYS A 122 4.18 3.55 -36.49
N ASN A 123 2.93 3.35 -36.91
CA ASN A 123 2.55 2.91 -38.25
C ASN A 123 3.40 3.62 -39.31
N LYS A 124 4.15 2.84 -40.10
CA LYS A 124 4.57 3.28 -41.44
C LYS A 124 4.31 2.15 -42.42
N ALA A 125 3.02 1.98 -42.73
CA ALA A 125 2.56 1.27 -43.90
C ALA A 125 1.66 2.23 -44.68
N GLY A 126 2.09 2.58 -45.90
CA GLY A 126 1.22 3.04 -46.98
C GLY A 126 1.18 4.55 -47.24
N GLU A 127 2.21 5.07 -47.90
CA GLU A 127 2.07 5.95 -49.07
C GLU A 127 3.11 5.55 -50.12
#